data_AF-A0A1H9XIQ1-F1
#
_entry.id   AF-A0A1H9XIQ1-F1
#
_cell.length_a   1.000
_cell.length_b   1.000
_cell.length_c   1.000
_cell.angle_alpha   90.00
_cell.angle_beta   90.00
_cell.angle_gamma   90.00
#
_symmetry.space_group_name_H-M   'P 1'
#
loop_
_entity.id
_entity.type
_entity.pdbx_description
1 polymer ?
#
loop_
_entity_poly.entity_id
_entity_poly.type
_entity_poly.pdbx_seq_one_letter_code
_entity_poly.pdbx_strand_id
1 'polypeptide(L)'
;LPHGEFIEIHQPLGPVDDHGHPIALAYQGASVPKKMNKLGSAGHPVAGSTWSPDPVEETVALQNARKHIHASEGTSSQDEASELAGRPSDPKA
;
A
#
# COMPACT_ATOMS: atom_id res chain seq x y z
N LEU A 1 -26.65 -5.46 6.12
CA LEU A 1 -26.94 -6.75 6.78
C LEU A 1 -28.06 -6.51 7.80
N PRO A 2 -29.28 -7.04 7.59
CA PRO A 2 -30.38 -6.94 8.56
C PRO A 2 -30.37 -8.09 9.60
N HIS A 3 -29.24 -8.75 9.81
CA HIS A 3 -29.06 -9.86 10.73
C HIS A 3 -27.98 -9.44 11.73
N GLY A 4 -28.22 -9.59 13.04
CA GLY A 4 -27.37 -9.06 14.12
C GLY A 4 -26.02 -9.78 14.31
N GLU A 5 -25.42 -10.22 13.22
CA GLU A 5 -24.12 -10.88 13.20
C GLU A 5 -22.98 -9.86 13.20
N PHE A 6 -21.87 -10.22 13.83
CA PHE A 6 -20.63 -9.46 13.77
C PHE A 6 -19.76 -10.03 12.65
N ILE A 7 -19.36 -9.17 11.71
CA ILE A 7 -18.47 -9.55 10.62
C ILE A 7 -17.14 -8.80 10.75
N GLU A 8 -16.05 -9.50 10.49
CA GLU A 8 -14.74 -8.89 10.31
C GLU A 8 -14.52 -8.60 8.83
N ILE A 9 -14.26 -7.33 8.51
CA ILE A 9 -13.98 -6.90 7.14
C ILE A 9 -12.47 -6.96 6.95
N HIS A 10 -12.02 -7.92 6.14
CA HIS A 10 -10.62 -8.04 5.76
C HIS A 10 -10.34 -7.22 4.49
N GLN A 11 -9.21 -6.51 4.49
CA GLN A 11 -8.68 -5.86 3.30
C GLN A 11 -7.68 -6.83 2.61
N PRO A 12 -8.03 -7.42 1.45
CA PRO A 12 -7.11 -8.28 0.70
C PRO A 12 -5.90 -7.50 0.16
N LEU A 13 -4.70 -8.04 0.35
CA LEU A 13 -3.46 -7.45 -0.16
C LEU A 13 -3.22 -7.71 -1.65
N GLY A 14 -4.05 -8.54 -2.28
CA GLY A 14 -3.92 -8.97 -3.67
C GLY A 14 -5.28 -9.01 -4.37
N PRO A 15 -5.35 -9.64 -5.56
CA PRO A 15 -6.59 -9.74 -6.31
C PRO A 15 -7.64 -10.56 -5.56
N VAL A 16 -8.91 -10.26 -5.85
CA VAL A 16 -10.08 -11.00 -5.37
C VAL A 16 -10.74 -11.72 -6.53
N ASP A 17 -11.46 -12.79 -6.23
CA ASP A 17 -12.32 -13.47 -7.21
C ASP A 17 -13.64 -12.72 -7.45
N ASP A 18 -14.48 -13.24 -8.35
CA ASP A 18 -15.79 -12.66 -8.70
C ASP A 18 -16.78 -12.59 -7.50
N HIS A 19 -16.51 -13.36 -6.44
CA HIS A 19 -17.34 -13.40 -5.23
C HIS A 19 -16.75 -12.52 -4.11
N GLY A 20 -15.63 -11.85 -4.36
CA GLY A 20 -14.95 -10.97 -3.41
C GLY A 20 -14.05 -11.71 -2.41
N HIS A 21 -13.76 -13.00 -2.63
CA HIS A 21 -12.84 -13.75 -1.78
C HIS A 21 -11.38 -13.50 -2.17
N PRO A 22 -10.45 -13.42 -1.20
CA PRO A 22 -9.05 -13.23 -1.48
C PRO A 22 -8.45 -14.46 -2.17
N ILE A 23 -7.73 -14.22 -3.27
CA ILE A 23 -6.90 -15.25 -3.90
C ILE A 23 -5.64 -15.44 -3.05
N ALA A 24 -5.36 -16.69 -2.65
CA ALA A 24 -4.23 -16.99 -1.78
C ALA A 24 -2.89 -16.66 -2.46
N LEU A 25 -2.11 -15.76 -1.84
CA LEU A 25 -0.78 -15.38 -2.31
C LEU A 25 0.28 -16.33 -1.75
N ALA A 26 1.22 -16.75 -2.61
CA ALA A 26 2.39 -17.48 -2.17
C ALA A 26 3.33 -16.56 -1.38
N TYR A 27 3.86 -17.06 -0.26
CA TYR A 27 4.80 -16.31 0.55
C TYR A 27 6.16 -16.20 -0.17
N GLN A 28 6.67 -14.98 -0.33
CA GLN A 28 7.95 -14.69 -1.00
C GLN A 28 9.07 -14.21 -0.07
N GLY A 29 8.92 -14.35 1.26
CA GLY A 29 9.96 -13.94 2.22
C GLY A 29 9.88 -12.49 2.70
N ALA A 30 9.02 -11.65 2.12
CA ALA A 30 8.82 -10.27 2.57
C ALA A 30 8.01 -10.19 3.87
N SER A 31 8.18 -9.12 4.66
CA SER A 31 7.35 -8.88 5.84
C SER A 31 5.94 -8.44 5.44
N VAL A 32 4.90 -9.15 5.90
CA VAL A 32 3.50 -8.85 5.56
C VAL A 32 2.89 -7.88 6.59
N PRO A 33 2.35 -6.72 6.17
CA PRO A 33 1.69 -5.78 7.08
C PRO A 33 0.38 -6.36 7.62
N LYS A 34 0.30 -6.52 8.94
CA LYS A 34 -0.89 -7.06 9.62
C LYS A 34 -1.86 -6.00 10.13
N LYS A 35 -1.50 -4.71 10.07
CA LYS A 35 -2.29 -3.59 10.58
C LYS A 35 -2.63 -2.62 9.45
N MET A 36 -3.87 -2.16 9.41
CA MET A 36 -4.37 -1.24 8.38
C MET A 36 -3.64 0.10 8.33
N ASN A 37 -3.17 0.62 9.47
CA ASN A 37 -2.42 1.86 9.50
C ASN A 37 -1.06 1.78 8.79
N LYS A 38 -0.51 0.57 8.59
CA LYS A 38 0.71 0.35 7.81
C LYS A 38 0.45 0.30 6.30
N LEU A 39 -0.81 0.13 5.88
CA LEU A 39 -1.23 0.18 4.48
C LEU A 39 -1.54 1.63 4.01
N GLY A 40 -1.41 2.61 4.89
CA GLY A 40 -1.73 4.02 4.57
C GLY A 40 -3.22 4.36 4.62
N SER A 41 -4.09 3.43 5.02
CA SER A 41 -5.55 3.65 5.05
C SER A 41 -6.02 4.70 6.06
N ALA A 42 -5.18 5.06 7.03
CA ALA A 42 -5.48 6.10 8.02
C ALA A 42 -5.27 7.53 7.48
N GLY A 43 -4.71 7.69 6.27
CA GLY A 43 -4.38 8.99 5.69
C GLY A 43 -3.16 9.65 6.33
N HIS A 44 -3.04 10.96 6.12
CA HIS A 44 -1.93 11.77 6.62
C HIS A 44 -2.45 13.01 7.34
N PRO A 45 -1.71 13.52 8.35
CA PRO A 45 -2.05 14.79 8.97
C PRO A 45 -2.00 15.94 7.94
N VAL A 46 -2.78 16.98 8.20
CA VAL A 46 -2.77 18.22 7.42
C VAL A 46 -1.41 18.89 7.55
N ALA A 47 -0.90 19.47 6.46
CA ALA A 47 0.37 20.19 6.46
C ALA A 47 0.27 21.47 7.30
N GLY A 48 1.34 21.79 8.03
CA GLY A 48 1.35 22.91 8.96
C GLY A 48 2.45 22.82 10.01
N SER A 49 2.46 23.85 10.85
CA SER A 49 3.18 23.85 12.11
C SER A 49 2.46 22.98 13.15
N THR A 50 3.10 22.73 14.28
CA THR A 50 2.55 21.92 15.38
C THR A 50 1.21 22.46 15.92
N TRP A 51 0.95 23.76 15.77
CA TRP A 51 -0.20 24.45 16.35
C TRP A 51 -1.11 25.12 15.32
N SER A 52 -0.75 25.15 14.04
CA SER A 52 -1.53 25.86 13.01
C SER A 52 -1.31 25.23 11.63
N PRO A 53 -2.38 25.04 10.84
CA PRO A 53 -2.28 24.49 9.50
C PRO A 53 -1.73 25.52 8.51
N ASP A 54 -1.13 25.03 7.42
CA ASP A 54 -0.77 25.85 6.27
C ASP A 54 -2.03 26.27 5.48
N PRO A 55 -1.94 27.28 4.57
CA PRO A 55 -3.03 27.61 3.66
C PRO A 55 -3.51 26.39 2.85
N VAL A 56 -4.81 26.37 2.53
CA VAL A 56 -5.44 25.21 1.87
C VAL A 56 -4.83 24.95 0.49
N GLU A 57 -4.51 26.00 -0.27
CA GLU A 57 -3.91 25.87 -1.61
C GLU A 57 -2.56 25.15 -1.57
N GLU A 58 -1.69 25.54 -0.63
CA GLU A 58 -0.39 24.91 -0.42
C GLU A 58 -0.52 23.46 0.04
N THR A 59 -1.44 23.19 0.97
CA THR A 59 -1.72 21.84 1.45
C THR A 59 -2.16 20.92 0.32
N VAL A 60 -3.07 21.38 -0.55
CA VAL A 60 -3.55 20.61 -1.70
C VAL A 60 -2.42 20.35 -2.70
N ALA A 61 -1.61 21.37 -3.00
CA ALA A 61 -0.45 21.22 -3.88
C ALA A 61 0.52 20.17 -3.35
N LEU A 62 0.83 20.19 -2.05
CA LEU A 62 1.71 19.22 -1.41
C LEU A 62 1.12 17.80 -1.39
N GLN A 63 -0.18 17.67 -1.13
CA GLN A 63 -0.86 16.36 -1.17
C GLN A 63 -0.81 15.76 -2.58
N ASN A 64 -1.03 16.56 -3.62
CA ASN A 64 -0.94 16.11 -5.00
C ASN A 64 0.49 15.69 -5.36
N ALA A 65 1.49 16.48 -4.99
CA ALA A 65 2.89 16.13 -5.20
C ALA A 65 3.26 14.80 -4.52
N ARG A 66 2.85 14.58 -3.26
CA ARG A 66 3.09 13.31 -2.54
C ARG A 66 2.41 12.11 -3.21
N LYS A 67 1.18 12.26 -3.69
CA LYS A 67 0.48 11.20 -4.44
C LYS A 67 1.22 10.82 -5.72
N HIS A 68 1.72 11.80 -6.45
CA HIS A 68 2.51 11.56 -7.66
C HIS A 68 3.82 10.81 -7.36
N ILE A 69 4.54 11.22 -6.30
CA ILE A 69 5.78 10.55 -5.87
C ILE A 69 5.48 9.09 -5.49
N HIS A 70 4.52 8.84 -4.60
CA HIS A 70 4.16 7.48 -4.19
C HIS A 70 3.72 6.59 -5.36
N ALA A 71 2.98 7.13 -6.32
CA ALA A 71 2.61 6.39 -7.52
C ALA A 71 3.85 6.02 -8.35
N SER A 72 4.81 6.94 -8.52
CA SER A 72 6.04 6.68 -9.28
C SER A 72 7.00 5.70 -8.58
N GLU A 73 7.13 5.76 -7.26
CA GLU A 73 7.94 4.82 -6.48
C GLU A 73 7.36 3.40 -6.52
N GLY A 74 6.03 3.28 -6.47
CA GLY A 74 5.34 2.00 -6.59
C GLY A 74 5.59 1.31 -7.94
N THR A 75 5.62 2.07 -9.04
CA THR A 75 5.88 1.54 -10.38
C THR A 75 7.36 1.21 -10.59
N SER A 76 8.28 2.10 -10.22
CA SER A 76 9.73 1.87 -10.38
C SER A 76 10.24 0.67 -9.57
N SER A 77 9.67 0.42 -8.39
CA SER A 77 10.00 -0.75 -7.57
C SER A 77 9.53 -2.08 -8.21
N GLN A 78 8.48 -2.04 -9.04
CA GLN A 78 7.99 -3.24 -9.74
C GLN A 78 8.91 -3.61 -10.90
N ASP A 79 9.44 -2.63 -11.62
CA ASP A 79 10.39 -2.84 -12.72
C ASP A 79 11.67 -3.51 -12.20
N GLU A 80 12.27 -2.99 -11.13
CA GLU A 80 13.48 -3.56 -10.51
C GLU A 80 13.26 -4.99 -9.95
N ALA A 81 12.10 -5.25 -9.32
CA ALA A 81 11.76 -6.57 -8.80
C ALA A 81 11.61 -7.62 -9.92
N SER A 82 11.09 -7.20 -11.08
CA SER A 82 10.96 -8.08 -12.25
C SER A 82 12.31 -8.37 -12.92
N GLU A 83 13.25 -7.43 -12.91
CA GLU A 83 14.62 -7.64 -13.41
C GLU A 83 15.43 -8.59 -12.49
N LEU A 84 15.26 -8.47 -11.16
CA LEU A 84 15.94 -9.33 -10.19
C LEU A 84 15.45 -10.79 -10.20
N ALA A 85 14.16 -11.02 -10.52
CA ALA A 85 13.58 -12.37 -10.61
C ALA A 85 14.11 -13.21 -11.80
N GLY A 86 14.81 -12.59 -12.76
CA GLY A 86 15.35 -13.25 -13.94
C GLY A 86 16.84 -13.68 -13.86
N ARG A 87 17.57 -13.32 -12.78
CA ARG A 87 18.98 -13.73 -12.64
C ARG A 87 19.10 -15.12 -12.01
N PRO A 88 19.68 -16.12 -12.71
CA PRO A 88 19.99 -17.39 -12.08
C PRO A 88 21.04 -17.16 -10.98
N SER A 89 20.73 -17.56 -9.76
CA SER A 89 21.69 -17.56 -8.66
C SER A 89 22.63 -18.75 -8.84
N ASP A 90 23.78 -18.53 -9.47
CA ASP A 90 24.87 -19.50 -9.49
C ASP A 90 25.43 -19.69 -8.06
N PRO A 91 25.36 -20.89 -7.46
CA PRO A 91 26.14 -21.16 -6.26
C PRO A 91 27.59 -21.41 -6.67
N LYS A 92 28.48 -20.49 -6.27
CA LYS A 92 29.92 -20.64 -6.45
C LYS A 92 30.52 -21.46 -5.30
N ALA A 93 31.09 -22.61 -5.67
CA ALA A 93 32.05 -23.49 -4.98
C ALA A 93 31.55 -24.30 -3.78
#